data_AF-J9GHY8-F1
#
_entry.id   AF-J9GHY8-F1
#
_cell.length_a   1.000
_cell.length_b   1.000
_cell.length_c   1.000
_cell.angle_alpha   90.00
_cell.angle_beta   90.00
_cell.angle_gamma   90.00
#
_symmetry.space_group_name_H-M   'P 1'
#
loop_
_entity.id
_entity.type
_entity.pdbx_description
1 polymer ?
#
loop_
_entity_poly.entity_id
_entity_poly.type
_entity_poly.pdbx_seq_one_letter_code
_entity_poly.pdbx_strand_id
1 'polypeptide(L)'
;PKTITKGRIIKHVSEDGSKRYDFQFENRRGYKTTVEGLSEKFNKEYWNYAKLISGVLRYRMPLENVIKLVDSLQLESENINTWKVGVARALKKYISDGTAAQGVKCPNCGHETLVYQEGCLICKHCGASRCG
;
A
#
# COMPACT_ATOMS: atom_id res chain seq x y z
N PRO A 1 -15.26 6.47 8.02
CA PRO A 1 -15.36 7.78 8.70
C PRO A 1 -13.98 8.24 9.17
N LYS A 2 -13.60 9.51 8.92
CA LYS A 2 -12.22 10.00 9.18
C LYS A 2 -11.81 10.04 10.67
N THR A 3 -12.76 9.76 11.57
CA THR A 3 -12.61 9.95 13.02
C THR A 3 -12.36 8.63 13.76
N ILE A 4 -12.34 7.50 13.06
CA ILE A 4 -12.16 6.17 13.63
C ILE A 4 -10.68 5.82 13.53
N THR A 5 -10.03 5.65 14.69
CA THR A 5 -8.60 5.32 14.77
C THR A 5 -8.37 3.83 15.05
N LYS A 6 -9.38 3.11 15.53
CA LYS A 6 -9.31 1.69 15.87
C LYS A 6 -10.58 0.96 15.44
N GLY A 7 -10.44 -0.30 15.07
CA GLY A 7 -11.53 -1.18 14.70
C GLY A 7 -11.03 -2.61 14.48
N ARG A 8 -11.96 -3.53 14.24
CA ARG A 8 -11.67 -4.94 13.98
C ARG A 8 -12.42 -5.43 12.76
N ILE A 9 -11.78 -6.35 12.03
CA ILE A 9 -12.40 -7.06 10.91
C ILE A 9 -12.99 -8.37 11.44
N ILE A 10 -14.27 -8.60 11.18
CA ILE A 10 -15.00 -9.78 11.61
C ILE A 10 -15.37 -10.59 10.37
N LYS A 11 -15.09 -11.89 10.39
CA LYS A 11 -15.52 -12.80 9.33
C LYS A 11 -16.89 -13.37 9.68
N HIS A 12 -17.86 -13.19 8.80
CA HIS A 12 -19.18 -13.79 8.90
C HIS A 12 -19.31 -14.93 7.88
N VAL A 13 -19.99 -16.00 8.27
CA VAL A 13 -20.35 -17.12 7.41
C VAL A 13 -21.86 -17.23 7.45
N SER A 14 -22.50 -17.00 6.31
CA SER A 14 -23.95 -17.06 6.16
C SER A 14 -24.43 -18.51 6.07
N GLU A 15 -25.74 -18.72 6.25
CA GLU A 15 -26.36 -20.05 6.20
C GLU A 15 -26.20 -20.76 4.84
N ASP A 16 -26.12 -19.98 3.76
CA ASP A 16 -25.85 -20.46 2.39
C ASP A 16 -24.36 -20.82 2.15
N GLY A 17 -23.50 -20.67 3.17
CA GLY A 17 -22.05 -20.91 3.08
C GLY A 17 -21.26 -19.74 2.50
N SER A 18 -21.91 -18.65 2.10
CA SER A 18 -21.23 -17.43 1.65
C SER A 18 -20.45 -16.80 2.79
N LYS A 19 -19.32 -16.16 2.46
CA LYS A 19 -18.40 -15.55 3.43
C LYS A 19 -18.31 -14.06 3.15
N ARG A 20 -18.50 -13.24 4.18
CA ARG A 20 -18.27 -11.80 4.12
C ARG A 20 -17.38 -11.34 5.27
N TYR A 21 -16.73 -10.20 5.08
CA TYR A 21 -15.98 -9.52 6.13
C TYR A 21 -16.67 -8.20 6.45
N ASP A 22 -16.84 -7.95 7.74
CA ASP A 22 -17.48 -6.76 8.28
C ASP A 22 -16.44 -5.95 9.08
N PHE A 23 -16.58 -4.63 9.08
CA PHE A 23 -15.72 -3.75 9.88
C PHE A 23 -16.47 -3.22 11.08
N GLN A 24 -16.03 -3.60 12.27
CA GLN A 24 -16.62 -3.14 13.52
C GLN A 24 -15.70 -2.13 14.22
N PHE A 25 -16.28 -1.02 14.66
CA PHE A 25 -15.58 0.01 15.40
C PHE A 25 -16.47 0.62 16.48
N GLU A 26 -15.86 1.35 17.40
CA GLU A 26 -16.56 2.15 18.40
C GLU A 26 -16.74 3.57 17.88
N ASN A 27 -17.97 4.06 17.84
CA ASN A 27 -18.25 5.42 17.40
C ASN A 27 -17.90 6.44 18.49
N ARG A 28 -17.96 7.74 18.17
CA ARG A 28 -17.63 8.83 19.12
C ARG A 28 -18.47 8.83 20.41
N ARG A 29 -19.61 8.13 20.42
CA ARG A 29 -20.53 8.04 21.55
C ARG A 29 -20.38 6.73 22.34
N GLY A 30 -19.37 5.91 22.02
CA GLY A 30 -19.10 4.63 22.68
C GLY A 30 -19.92 3.44 22.15
N TYR A 31 -20.75 3.63 21.12
CA TYR A 31 -21.56 2.54 20.59
C TYR A 31 -20.78 1.70 19.58
N LYS A 32 -20.93 0.38 19.69
CA LYS A 32 -20.46 -0.57 18.69
C LYS A 32 -21.23 -0.35 17.40
N THR A 33 -20.52 -0.03 16.33
CA THR A 33 -21.07 0.13 14.98
C THR A 33 -20.40 -0.87 14.06
N THR A 34 -21.20 -1.63 13.30
CA THR A 34 -20.70 -2.58 12.31
C THR A 34 -21.04 -2.07 10.91
N VAL A 35 -20.02 -1.97 10.07
CA VAL A 35 -20.19 -1.77 8.63
C VAL A 35 -20.12 -3.15 7.99
N GLU A 36 -21.29 -3.66 7.64
CA GLU A 36 -21.43 -4.97 7.00
C GLU A 36 -20.99 -4.93 5.53
N GLY A 37 -20.61 -6.10 5.02
CA GLY A 37 -20.27 -6.31 3.62
C GLY A 37 -19.05 -5.49 3.19
N LEU A 38 -18.10 -5.22 4.10
CA LEU A 38 -16.88 -4.50 3.75
C LEU A 38 -16.16 -5.19 2.58
N SER A 39 -16.14 -6.52 2.56
CA SER A 39 -15.59 -7.31 1.44
C SER A 39 -16.28 -7.09 0.10
N GLU A 40 -17.57 -6.76 0.08
CA GLU A 40 -18.35 -6.56 -1.14
C GLU A 40 -18.19 -5.14 -1.70
N LYS A 41 -17.74 -4.21 -0.85
CA LYS A 41 -17.43 -2.83 -1.26
C LYS A 41 -16.11 -2.71 -2.02
N PHE A 42 -15.30 -3.78 -2.07
CA PHE A 42 -14.07 -3.82 -2.84
C PHE A 42 -14.30 -4.51 -4.18
N ASN A 43 -13.85 -3.87 -5.26
CA ASN A 43 -13.86 -4.49 -6.58
C ASN A 43 -12.90 -5.71 -6.59
N LYS A 44 -13.38 -6.85 -7.12
CA LYS A 44 -12.67 -8.14 -7.18
C LYS A 44 -11.28 -8.04 -7.82
N GLU A 45 -11.11 -7.12 -8.77
CA GLU A 45 -9.84 -6.86 -9.44
C GLU A 45 -8.75 -6.46 -8.42
N TYR A 46 -9.06 -5.55 -7.50
CA TYR A 46 -8.15 -5.10 -6.43
C TYR A 46 -7.73 -6.25 -5.52
N TRP A 47 -8.62 -7.23 -5.33
CA TRP A 47 -8.34 -8.38 -4.47
C TRP A 47 -7.31 -9.33 -5.07
N ASN A 48 -7.32 -9.53 -6.39
CA ASN A 48 -6.32 -10.35 -7.07
C ASN A 48 -4.93 -9.71 -6.96
N TYR A 49 -4.82 -8.40 -7.14
CA TYR A 49 -3.56 -7.68 -6.95
C TYR A 49 -3.12 -7.67 -5.48
N ALA A 50 -4.04 -7.49 -4.53
CA ALA A 50 -3.71 -7.57 -3.11
C ALA A 50 -3.15 -8.95 -2.72
N LYS A 51 -3.69 -10.04 -3.29
CA LYS A 51 -3.16 -11.40 -3.13
C LYS A 51 -1.76 -11.55 -3.71
N LEU A 52 -1.52 -11.05 -4.92
CA LEU A 52 -0.21 -11.08 -5.56
C LEU A 52 0.82 -10.37 -4.68
N ILE A 53 0.52 -9.13 -4.27
CA ILE A 53 1.41 -8.31 -3.44
C ILE A 53 1.66 -9.00 -2.08
N SER A 54 0.62 -9.56 -1.46
CA SER A 54 0.77 -10.32 -0.21
C SER A 54 1.65 -11.56 -0.38
N GLY A 55 1.53 -12.28 -1.49
CA GLY A 55 2.39 -13.41 -1.83
C GLY A 55 3.85 -12.98 -1.97
N VAL A 56 4.10 -11.95 -2.78
CA VAL A 56 5.44 -11.40 -3.00
C VAL A 56 6.11 -10.97 -1.69
N LEU A 57 5.38 -10.27 -0.82
CA LEU A 57 5.89 -9.88 0.51
C LEU A 57 6.18 -11.09 1.41
N ARG A 58 5.34 -12.11 1.37
CA ARG A 58 5.51 -13.35 2.16
C ARG A 58 6.75 -14.12 1.73
N TYR A 59 7.07 -14.11 0.45
CA TYR A 59 8.28 -14.70 -0.10
C TYR A 59 9.54 -13.85 0.11
N ARG A 60 9.49 -12.85 0.99
CA ARG A 60 10.64 -12.01 1.38
C ARG A 60 11.29 -11.31 0.19
N MET A 61 10.53 -11.01 -0.87
CA MET A 61 11.05 -10.19 -1.96
C MET A 61 11.50 -8.83 -1.39
N PRO A 62 12.68 -8.32 -1.75
CA PRO A 62 13.13 -7.00 -1.32
C PRO A 62 12.07 -5.94 -1.61
N LEU A 63 11.79 -5.08 -0.64
CA LEU A 63 10.68 -4.14 -0.70
C LEU A 63 10.78 -3.18 -1.91
N GLU A 64 12.00 -2.81 -2.30
CA GLU A 64 12.26 -2.04 -3.52
C GLU A 64 11.74 -2.74 -4.79
N ASN A 65 11.97 -4.05 -4.89
CA ASN A 65 11.51 -4.85 -6.02
C ASN A 65 9.99 -5.01 -5.99
N VAL A 66 9.39 -5.12 -4.80
CA VAL A 66 7.93 -5.13 -4.64
C VAL A 66 7.32 -3.82 -5.12
N ILE A 67 7.92 -2.68 -4.77
CA ILE A 67 7.44 -1.37 -5.21
C ILE A 67 7.58 -1.22 -6.72
N LYS A 68 8.73 -1.60 -7.31
CA LYS A 68 8.93 -1.62 -8.76
C LYS A 68 7.88 -2.48 -9.47
N LEU A 69 7.58 -3.67 -8.92
CA LEU A 69 6.52 -4.53 -9.45
C LEU A 69 5.16 -3.83 -9.42
N VAL A 70 4.77 -3.26 -8.27
CA VAL A 70 3.48 -2.56 -8.12
C VAL A 70 3.36 -1.36 -9.06
N ASP A 71 4.43 -0.57 -9.21
CA ASP A 71 4.47 0.59 -10.11
C ASP A 71 4.37 0.15 -11.59
N SER A 72 4.91 -1.03 -11.93
CA SER A 72 4.90 -1.58 -13.30
C SER A 72 3.54 -2.15 -13.74
N LEU A 73 2.61 -2.37 -12.82
CA LEU A 73 1.29 -2.90 -13.14
C LEU A 73 0.56 -1.94 -14.09
N GLN A 74 0.30 -2.39 -15.32
CA GLN A 74 -0.55 -1.69 -16.28
C GLN A 74 -1.99 -2.17 -16.09
N LEU A 75 -2.85 -1.25 -15.66
CA LEU A 75 -4.21 -1.58 -15.25
C LEU A 75 -5.20 -0.74 -16.05
N GLU A 76 -6.34 -1.34 -16.41
CA GLU A 76 -7.26 -0.79 -17.42
C GLU A 76 -8.02 0.46 -16.95
N SER A 77 -8.16 0.70 -15.64
CA SER A 77 -8.93 1.83 -15.10
C SER A 77 -8.08 2.87 -14.37
N GLU A 78 -8.47 4.14 -14.42
CA GLU A 78 -7.79 5.22 -13.67
C GLU A 78 -7.90 5.03 -12.14
N ASN A 79 -9.03 4.48 -11.68
CA ASN A 79 -9.27 4.21 -10.25
C ASN A 79 -8.22 3.25 -9.67
N ILE A 80 -7.93 2.16 -10.38
CA ILE A 80 -6.97 1.18 -9.90
C ILE A 80 -5.52 1.66 -10.08
N ASN A 81 -5.26 2.52 -11.07
CA ASN A 81 -3.98 3.24 -11.16
C ASN A 81 -3.78 4.21 -9.98
N THR A 82 -4.82 4.88 -9.50
CA THR A 82 -4.72 5.70 -8.27
C THR A 82 -4.45 4.83 -7.04
N TRP A 83 -5.10 3.67 -6.96
CA TRP A 83 -4.88 2.71 -5.89
C TRP A 83 -3.45 2.15 -5.88
N LYS A 84 -2.89 1.75 -7.04
CA LYS A 84 -1.52 1.20 -7.10
C LYS A 84 -0.49 2.20 -6.59
N VAL A 85 -0.66 3.49 -6.93
CA VAL A 85 0.17 4.60 -6.43
C VAL A 85 0.06 4.73 -4.91
N GLY A 86 -1.16 4.61 -4.37
CA GLY A 86 -1.40 4.60 -2.93
C GLY A 86 -0.69 3.43 -2.21
N VAL A 87 -0.72 2.24 -2.81
CA VAL A 87 -0.03 1.05 -2.27
C VAL A 87 1.48 1.24 -2.31
N ALA A 88 2.05 1.69 -3.43
CA ALA A 88 3.48 1.96 -3.55
C ALA A 88 3.95 2.99 -2.51
N ARG A 89 3.19 4.07 -2.31
CA ARG A 89 3.47 5.09 -1.28
C ARG A 89 3.42 4.50 0.13
N ALA A 90 2.46 3.64 0.43
CA ALA A 90 2.37 2.98 1.73
C ALA A 90 3.57 2.05 1.99
N LEU A 91 4.00 1.29 0.98
CA LEU A 91 5.15 0.39 1.08
C LEU A 91 6.47 1.15 1.26
N LYS A 92 6.68 2.28 0.58
CA LYS A 92 7.91 3.09 0.71
C LYS A 92 8.24 3.48 2.15
N LYS A 93 7.23 3.66 3.01
CA LYS A 93 7.40 4.00 4.44
C LYS A 93 8.05 2.89 5.27
N TYR A 94 8.14 1.68 4.74
CA TYR A 94 8.75 0.53 5.42
C TYR A 94 10.17 0.25 4.93
N ILE A 95 10.70 1.05 3.99
CA ILE A 95 12.13 1.01 3.63
C ILE A 95 12.90 1.74 4.74
N SER A 96 13.96 1.11 5.26
CA SER A 96 14.82 1.73 6.27
C SER A 96 15.52 2.98 5.73
N ASP A 97 15.55 4.04 6.53
CA ASP A 97 16.28 5.25 6.16
C ASP A 97 17.77 4.95 5.93
N GLY A 98 18.34 5.59 4.92
CA GLY A 98 19.72 5.35 4.48
C GLY A 98 19.89 4.20 3.49
N THR A 99 18.83 3.44 3.18
CA THR A 99 18.87 2.41 2.13
C THR A 99 19.23 3.06 0.78
N ALA A 100 20.28 2.55 0.14
CA ALA A 100 20.72 3.05 -1.16
C ALA A 100 19.79 2.56 -2.27
N ALA A 101 19.29 3.48 -3.09
CA ALA A 101 18.45 3.16 -4.24
C ALA A 101 19.32 2.67 -5.41
N GLN A 102 19.73 1.40 -5.34
CA GLN A 102 20.66 0.80 -6.30
C GLN A 102 20.05 0.79 -7.72
N GLY A 103 20.86 1.25 -8.69
CA GLY A 103 20.48 1.33 -10.11
C GLY A 103 19.57 2.50 -10.47
N VAL A 104 19.35 3.46 -9.56
CA VAL A 104 18.58 4.68 -9.85
C VAL A 104 19.52 5.88 -9.88
N LYS A 105 19.57 6.56 -11.03
CA LYS A 105 20.34 7.80 -11.20
C LYS A 105 19.52 9.00 -10.76
N CYS A 106 20.18 9.96 -10.10
CA CYS A 106 19.57 11.24 -9.78
C CYS A 106 19.14 11.94 -11.09
N PRO A 107 17.87 12.33 -11.25
CA PRO A 107 17.41 13.02 -12.45
C PRO A 107 18.02 14.43 -12.59
N ASN A 108 18.56 15.00 -11.51
CA ASN A 108 19.14 16.35 -11.51
C ASN A 108 20.64 16.36 -11.83
N CYS A 109 21.41 15.40 -11.31
CA CYS A 109 22.88 15.38 -11.48
C CYS A 109 23.45 14.09 -12.10
N GLY A 110 22.62 13.09 -12.39
CA GLY A 110 23.05 11.84 -13.03
C GLY A 110 23.80 10.84 -12.13
N HIS A 111 24.18 11.23 -10.90
CA HIS A 111 24.88 10.34 -9.96
C HIS A 111 23.95 9.30 -9.31
N GLU A 112 24.47 8.11 -9.06
CA GLU A 112 23.79 7.01 -8.34
C GLU A 112 23.97 7.11 -6.82
N THR A 113 23.71 8.29 -6.27
CA THR A 113 23.86 8.60 -4.83
C THR A 113 22.52 8.84 -4.14
N LEU A 114 21.45 8.26 -4.69
CA LEU A 114 20.10 8.36 -4.16
C LEU A 114 19.92 7.40 -2.97
N VAL A 115 19.37 7.92 -1.87
CA VAL A 115 19.03 7.15 -0.66
C VAL A 115 17.58 7.39 -0.28
N TYR A 116 16.95 6.40 0.33
CA TYR A 116 15.63 6.55 0.95
C TYR A 116 15.77 7.23 2.31
N GLN A 117 14.99 8.28 2.57
CA GLN A 117 14.91 8.95 3.85
C GLN A 117 13.49 9.52 4.04
N GLU A 118 12.83 9.16 5.15
CA GLU A 118 11.46 9.58 5.49
C GLU A 118 10.43 9.29 4.38
N GLY A 119 10.65 8.24 3.59
CA GLY A 119 9.80 7.89 2.44
C GLY A 119 10.03 8.73 1.18
N CYS A 120 11.02 9.62 1.17
CA CYS A 120 11.48 10.34 -0.01
C CYS A 120 12.81 9.76 -0.53
N LEU A 121 13.08 9.97 -1.82
CA LEU A 121 14.39 9.70 -2.43
C LEU A 121 15.23 10.96 -2.38
N ILE A 122 16.38 10.94 -1.71
CA ILE A 122 17.28 12.07 -1.55
C ILE A 122 18.64 11.77 -2.19
N CYS A 123 19.13 12.67 -3.03
CA CYS A 123 20.46 12.56 -3.62
C CYS A 123 21.51 13.14 -2.69
N LYS A 124 22.46 12.31 -2.23
CA LYS A 124 23.56 12.76 -1.37
C LYS A 124 24.57 13.67 -2.10
N HIS A 125 24.57 13.69 -3.43
CA HIS A 125 25.50 14.51 -4.22
C HIS A 125 25.00 15.94 -4.45
N CYS A 126 23.75 16.12 -4.90
CA CYS A 126 23.22 17.46 -5.22
C CYS A 126 22.07 17.92 -4.32
N GLY A 127 21.68 17.13 -3.31
CA GLY A 127 20.60 17.47 -2.39
C GLY A 127 19.19 17.38 -2.97
N ALA A 128 19.04 17.02 -4.26
CA ALA A 128 17.73 16.89 -4.88
C ALA A 128 16.91 15.80 -4.16
N SER A 129 15.66 16.14 -3.80
CA SER A 129 14.72 15.22 -3.18
C SER A 129 13.49 15.01 -4.06
N ARG A 130 12.97 13.79 -4.08
CA ARG A 130 11.69 13.46 -4.71
C ARG A 130 10.87 12.64 -3.73
N CYS A 131 9.80 13.25 -3.24
CA CYS A 131 8.82 12.60 -2.39
C CYS A 131 7.72 11.97 -3.24
N GLY A 132 7.22 10.82 -2.80
CA GLY A 132 6.19 10.02 -3.47
C GLY A 132 4.85 10.15 -2.81
#